data_AF-A8M7H3-F1
#
_entry.id   AF-A8M7H3-F1
#
_cell.length_a   1.000
_cell.length_b   1.000
_cell.length_c   1.000
_cell.angle_alpha   90.00
_cell.angle_beta   90.00
_cell.angle_gamma   90.00
#
_symmetry.space_group_name_H-M   'P 1'
#
loop_
_entity.id
_entity.type
_entity.pdbx_description
1 polymer ?
#
loop_
_entity_poly.entity_id
_entity_poly.type
_entity_poly.pdbx_seq_one_letter_code
_entity_poly.pdbx_strand_id
1 'polypeptide(L)'
;MSRPATTVWPPRGGNYRYSTNLQVAVDAHTHLVVALGDPQPGNRNDTIVYRTSGIDQKLAGRPVIADGAYRGNPDVITPYRKPADGSARKGRTCGAEYCRIRRWGENSGAL
;
A
#
# COMPACT_ATOMS: atom_id res chain seq x y z
N MET A 1 -13.83 34.03 -29.63
CA MET A 1 -13.61 32.58 -29.86
C MET A 1 -12.56 32.11 -28.86
N SER A 2 -12.97 31.49 -27.75
CA SER A 2 -12.07 31.04 -26.69
C SER A 2 -11.38 29.74 -27.10
N ARG A 3 -10.06 29.69 -27.01
CA ARG A 3 -9.25 28.48 -27.22
C ARG A 3 -9.57 27.49 -26.08
N PRO A 4 -9.85 26.20 -26.36
CA PRO A 4 -10.05 25.24 -25.28
C PRO A 4 -8.71 25.02 -24.56
N ALA A 5 -8.78 24.86 -23.24
CA ALA A 5 -7.64 24.62 -22.37
C ALA A 5 -6.82 23.43 -22.90
N THR A 6 -5.54 23.67 -23.14
CA THR A 6 -4.59 22.63 -23.51
C THR A 6 -4.45 21.67 -22.33
N THR A 7 -5.01 20.47 -22.44
CA THR A 7 -4.67 19.35 -21.55
C THR A 7 -3.19 19.05 -21.70
N VAL A 8 -2.37 19.60 -20.81
CA VAL A 8 -0.95 19.29 -20.73
C VAL A 8 -0.84 17.85 -20.22
N TRP A 9 -0.60 16.92 -21.15
CA TRP A 9 -0.17 15.58 -20.79
C TRP A 9 1.22 15.66 -20.16
N PRO A 10 1.46 15.02 -18.99
CA PRO A 10 2.80 14.99 -18.41
C PRO A 10 3.78 14.27 -19.35
N PRO A 11 5.08 14.63 -19.30
CA PRO A 11 6.09 14.12 -20.23
C PRO A 11 6.17 12.59 -20.21
N ARG A 12 6.39 12.02 -21.41
CA ARG A 12 6.31 10.59 -21.70
C ARG A 12 7.49 9.84 -21.10
N GLY A 13 7.32 9.32 -19.89
CA GLY A 13 8.14 8.25 -19.33
C GLY A 13 7.24 7.09 -18.89
N GLY A 14 7.34 5.94 -19.57
CA GLY A 14 6.64 4.69 -19.25
C GLY A 14 5.41 4.36 -20.11
N ASN A 15 5.36 3.14 -20.67
CA ASN A 15 4.34 2.60 -21.58
C ASN A 15 3.04 2.17 -20.87
N TYR A 16 2.46 3.01 -20.03
CA TYR A 16 1.30 2.66 -19.19
C TYR A 16 0.12 3.60 -19.41
N ARG A 17 -0.16 3.95 -20.67
CA ARG A 17 -1.26 4.88 -21.03
C ARG A 17 -2.66 4.37 -20.71
N TYR A 18 -2.81 3.05 -20.58
CA TYR A 18 -4.10 2.37 -20.41
C TYR A 18 -4.14 1.43 -19.22
N SER A 19 -3.15 1.46 -18.32
CA SER A 19 -3.22 0.68 -17.08
C SER A 19 -3.63 1.56 -15.92
N THR A 20 -4.28 0.93 -14.94
CA THR A 20 -4.57 1.52 -13.65
C THR A 20 -3.79 0.79 -12.56
N ASN A 21 -3.31 1.54 -11.58
CA ASN A 21 -2.82 1.00 -10.32
C ASN A 21 -3.99 1.07 -9.33
N LEU A 22 -4.52 -0.10 -8.96
CA LEU A 22 -5.63 -0.25 -8.02
C LEU A 22 -5.10 -0.85 -6.73
N GLN A 23 -5.40 -0.19 -5.61
CA GLN A 23 -5.04 -0.68 -4.29
C GLN A 23 -6.15 -1.58 -3.77
N VAL A 24 -5.78 -2.77 -3.31
CA VAL A 24 -6.70 -3.77 -2.77
C VAL A 24 -6.17 -4.20 -1.42
N ALA A 25 -7.00 -4.07 -0.38
CA ALA A 25 -6.69 -4.60 0.93
C ALA A 25 -7.45 -5.91 1.14
N VAL A 26 -6.71 -6.93 1.52
CA VAL A 26 -7.23 -8.27 1.81
C VAL A 26 -7.04 -8.55 3.28
N ASP A 27 -8.08 -9.07 3.93
CA ASP A 27 -7.97 -9.54 5.29
C ASP A 27 -7.11 -10.81 5.35
N ALA A 28 -6.13 -10.81 6.27
CA ALA A 28 -5.11 -11.84 6.34
C ALA A 28 -5.62 -13.20 6.82
N HIS A 29 -6.84 -13.29 7.36
CA HIS A 29 -7.40 -14.52 7.95
C HIS A 29 -8.51 -15.11 7.11
N THR A 30 -9.40 -14.24 6.66
CA THR A 30 -10.56 -14.63 5.84
C THR A 30 -10.24 -14.65 4.35
N HIS A 31 -9.12 -14.04 3.94
CA HIS A 31 -8.75 -13.81 2.53
C HIS A 31 -9.82 -13.03 1.74
N LEU A 32 -10.70 -12.29 2.44
CA LEU A 32 -11.71 -11.44 1.81
C LEU A 32 -11.16 -10.05 1.52
N VAL A 33 -11.64 -9.44 0.44
CA VAL A 33 -11.34 -8.03 0.13
C VAL A 33 -12.12 -7.15 1.11
N VAL A 34 -11.40 -6.33 1.87
CA VAL A 34 -11.99 -5.43 2.89
C VAL A 34 -12.00 -3.97 2.46
N ALA A 35 -11.14 -3.58 1.53
CA ALA A 35 -11.14 -2.24 0.98
C ALA A 35 -10.56 -2.21 -0.45
N LEU A 36 -11.08 -1.28 -1.24
CA LEU A 36 -10.57 -0.93 -2.57
C LEU A 36 -10.27 0.56 -2.60
N GLY A 37 -9.07 0.94 -3.00
CA GLY A 37 -8.71 2.33 -3.27
C GLY A 37 -9.24 2.81 -4.61
N ASP A 38 -9.27 4.11 -4.82
CA ASP A 38 -9.68 4.69 -6.09
C ASP A 38 -8.59 4.45 -7.16
N PRO A 39 -8.97 4.01 -8.38
CA PRO A 39 -8.02 3.66 -9.43
C PRO A 39 -7.14 4.85 -9.82
N GLN A 40 -5.82 4.66 -9.77
CA GLN A 40 -4.85 5.67 -10.16
C GLN A 40 -4.22 5.35 -11.52
N PRO A 41 -3.64 6.33 -12.23
CA PRO A 41 -2.86 6.06 -13.43
C PRO A 41 -1.73 5.06 -13.17
N GLY A 42 -1.58 4.04 -14.01
CA GLY A 42 -0.66 2.91 -13.77
C GLY A 42 0.84 3.27 -13.77
N ASN A 43 1.20 4.48 -14.20
CA ASN A 43 2.58 4.99 -14.10
C ASN A 43 2.91 5.59 -12.73
N ARG A 44 1.98 5.59 -11.77
CA ARG A 44 2.24 6.11 -10.42
C ARG A 44 2.90 5.04 -9.55
N ASN A 45 3.90 5.49 -8.77
CA ASN A 45 4.57 4.68 -7.76
C ASN A 45 3.58 4.26 -6.66
N ASP A 46 3.64 3.00 -6.24
CA ASP A 46 2.78 2.41 -5.20
C ASP A 46 2.74 3.22 -3.90
N THR A 47 3.86 3.80 -3.46
CA THR A 47 3.91 4.69 -2.29
C THR A 47 2.97 5.89 -2.44
N ILE A 48 2.94 6.49 -3.65
CA ILE A 48 2.06 7.63 -3.95
C ILE A 48 0.62 7.15 -4.11
N VAL A 49 0.41 6.03 -4.81
CA VAL A 49 -0.92 5.48 -5.05
C VAL A 49 -1.61 5.12 -3.74
N TYR A 50 -0.92 4.50 -2.79
CA TYR A 50 -1.47 4.18 -1.47
C TYR A 50 -2.11 5.41 -0.80
N ARG A 51 -1.39 6.53 -0.71
CA ARG A 51 -1.87 7.79 -0.10
C ARG A 51 -2.97 8.48 -0.91
N THR A 52 -2.87 8.42 -2.24
CA THR A 52 -3.77 9.16 -3.13
C THR A 52 -5.05 8.39 -3.48
N SER A 53 -5.07 7.07 -3.25
CA SER A 53 -6.22 6.20 -3.52
C SER A 53 -7.30 6.24 -2.44
N GLY A 54 -7.03 6.85 -1.28
CA GLY A 54 -7.95 6.89 -0.14
C GLY A 54 -8.19 5.52 0.52
N ILE A 55 -7.38 4.50 0.21
CA ILE A 55 -7.52 3.17 0.84
C ILE A 55 -7.20 3.21 2.33
N ASP A 56 -6.27 4.08 2.75
CA ASP A 56 -5.91 4.34 4.14
C ASP A 56 -7.12 4.77 4.99
N GLN A 57 -7.98 5.62 4.43
CA GLN A 57 -9.24 6.05 5.07
C GLN A 57 -10.22 4.88 5.20
N LYS A 58 -10.33 4.05 4.15
CA LYS A 58 -11.21 2.87 4.13
C LYS A 58 -10.74 1.77 5.10
N LEU A 59 -9.45 1.72 5.38
CA LEU A 59 -8.84 0.79 6.32
C LEU A 59 -9.10 1.17 7.79
N ALA A 60 -9.54 2.40 8.08
CA ALA A 60 -9.91 2.85 9.43
C ALA A 60 -8.84 2.56 10.50
N GLY A 61 -7.56 2.68 10.16
CA GLY A 61 -6.44 2.41 11.07
C GLY A 61 -6.09 0.93 11.26
N ARG A 62 -6.69 0.01 10.48
CA ARG A 62 -6.27 -1.40 10.45
C ARG A 62 -4.81 -1.49 10.00
N PRO A 63 -3.97 -2.28 10.69
CA PRO A 63 -2.57 -2.43 10.29
C PRO A 63 -2.48 -3.11 8.93
N VAL A 64 -1.72 -2.52 8.00
CA VAL A 64 -1.51 -3.04 6.66
C VAL A 64 -0.10 -3.61 6.53
N ILE A 65 0.00 -4.79 5.92
CA ILE A 65 1.28 -5.34 5.48
C ILE A 65 1.40 -5.09 3.99
N ALA A 66 2.50 -4.47 3.56
CA ALA A 66 2.84 -4.34 2.15
C ALA A 66 4.33 -4.55 1.92
N ASP A 67 4.74 -4.68 0.67
CA ASP A 67 6.13 -4.92 0.32
C ASP A 67 7.03 -3.68 0.47
N GLY A 68 8.28 -3.81 0.03
CA GLY A 68 9.29 -2.76 0.11
C GLY A 68 9.02 -1.51 -0.74
N ALA A 69 8.10 -1.57 -1.70
CA ALA A 69 7.75 -0.45 -2.58
C ALA A 69 6.87 0.60 -1.90
N TYR A 70 6.27 0.28 -0.75
CA TYR A 70 5.43 1.18 0.07
C TYR A 70 6.23 1.97 1.13
N ARG A 71 7.56 2.00 1.00
CA ARG A 71 8.44 2.63 1.98
C ARG A 71 8.10 4.11 2.19
N GLY A 72 8.03 4.51 3.46
CA GLY A 72 7.77 5.89 3.85
C GLY A 72 6.31 6.18 4.19
N ASN A 73 5.42 5.19 4.03
CA ASN A 73 4.06 5.23 4.58
C ASN A 73 4.10 4.75 6.04
N PRO A 74 3.73 5.60 7.03
CA PRO A 74 3.81 5.23 8.44
C PRO A 74 2.78 4.16 8.83
N ASP A 75 1.65 4.11 8.13
CA ASP A 75 0.55 3.18 8.38
C ASP A 75 0.76 1.79 7.76
N VAL A 76 1.87 1.61 7.03
CA VAL A 76 2.22 0.38 6.33
C VAL A 76 3.42 -0.29 6.99
N ILE A 77 3.21 -1.54 7.35
CA ILE A 77 4.21 -2.39 7.97
C ILE A 77 4.91 -3.16 6.85
N THR A 78 6.14 -2.75 6.54
CA THR A 78 6.98 -3.44 5.56
C THR A 78 7.83 -4.50 6.26
N PRO A 79 7.53 -5.81 6.09
CA PRO A 79 8.34 -6.86 6.65
C PRO A 79 9.72 -6.84 5.97
N TYR A 80 10.77 -7.02 6.76
CA TYR A 80 12.13 -7.15 6.23
C TYR A 80 12.72 -8.51 6.58
N ARG A 81 13.49 -9.06 5.65
CA ARG A 81 14.29 -10.26 5.90
C ARG A 81 15.43 -9.91 6.86
N LYS A 82 15.48 -10.60 8.01
CA LYS A 82 16.60 -10.48 8.95
C LYS A 82 17.92 -10.80 8.22
N PRO A 83 18.95 -9.94 8.30
CA PRO A 83 20.24 -10.25 7.72
C PRO A 83 20.86 -11.48 8.40
N ALA A 84 21.72 -12.19 7.67
CA ALA A 84 22.25 -13.51 8.07
C ALA A 84 23.08 -13.47 9.36
N ASP A 85 23.65 -12.31 9.67
CA ASP A 85 24.38 -11.99 10.90
C ASP A 85 23.47 -11.82 12.13
N GLY A 86 22.14 -11.89 11.95
CA GLY A 86 21.19 -11.74 13.02
C GLY A 86 21.04 -10.30 13.56
N SER A 87 21.67 -9.31 12.91
CA SER A 87 21.57 -7.92 13.35
C SER A 87 20.18 -7.35 13.05
N ALA A 88 19.56 -6.73 14.06
CA ALA A 88 18.31 -6.01 13.84
C ALA A 88 18.61 -4.70 13.12
N ARG A 89 17.95 -4.44 11.97
CA ARG A 89 18.10 -3.13 11.32
C ARG A 89 17.32 -2.09 12.13
N LYS A 90 18.01 -1.04 12.58
CA LYS A 90 17.47 0.05 13.39
C LYS A 90 16.26 0.69 12.69
N GLY A 91 15.16 0.88 13.42
CA GLY A 91 13.92 1.47 12.89
C GLY A 91 13.11 0.57 11.95
N ARG A 92 13.33 -0.75 11.96
CA ARG A 92 12.52 -1.69 11.17
C ARG A 92 11.95 -2.79 12.05
N THR A 93 10.72 -3.18 11.78
CA THR A 93 10.09 -4.29 12.49
C THR A 93 10.48 -5.62 11.86
N CYS A 94 11.26 -6.39 12.62
CA CYS A 94 11.41 -7.81 12.32
C CYS A 94 10.09 -8.50 12.68
N GLY A 95 9.97 -9.79 12.35
CA GLY A 95 8.73 -10.58 12.44
C GLY A 95 7.88 -10.46 13.72
N ALA A 96 8.28 -9.79 14.79
CA ALA A 96 7.44 -9.46 15.94
C ALA A 96 6.19 -8.62 15.61
N GLU A 97 6.29 -7.59 14.76
CA GLU A 97 5.10 -6.82 14.36
C GLU A 97 4.25 -7.60 13.36
N TYR A 98 4.89 -8.35 12.45
CA TYR A 98 4.21 -9.32 11.59
C TYR A 98 3.44 -10.37 12.41
N CYS A 99 4.06 -10.93 13.45
CA CYS A 99 3.41 -11.83 14.41
C CYS A 99 2.30 -11.10 15.19
N ARG A 100 2.46 -9.81 15.51
CA ARG A 100 1.40 -9.01 16.14
C ARG A 100 0.19 -8.85 15.23
N ILE A 101 0.36 -8.62 13.92
CA ILE A 101 -0.74 -8.50 12.95
C ILE A 101 -1.43 -9.84 12.73
N ARG A 102 -0.64 -10.92 12.59
CA ARG A 102 -1.18 -12.29 12.56
C ARG A 102 -2.01 -12.57 13.81
N ARG A 103 -1.44 -12.30 14.98
CA ARG A 103 -2.14 -12.44 16.27
C ARG A 103 -3.32 -11.49 16.41
N TRP A 104 -3.27 -10.29 15.83
CA TRP A 104 -4.39 -9.35 15.84
C TRP A 104 -5.56 -9.99 15.11
N GLY A 105 -5.41 -10.37 13.84
CA GLY A 105 -6.56 -10.97 13.17
C GLY A 105 -6.91 -12.41 13.63
N GLU A 106 -6.03 -13.12 14.36
CA GLU A 106 -6.41 -14.33 15.12
C GLU A 106 -7.35 -14.01 16.31
N ASN A 107 -7.23 -12.83 16.93
CA ASN A 107 -8.02 -12.42 18.10
C ASN A 107 -9.17 -11.43 17.76
N SER A 108 -9.13 -10.80 16.58
CA SER A 108 -10.08 -9.80 16.13
C SER A 108 -11.23 -10.41 15.34
N GLY A 109 -11.82 -11.51 15.80
CA GLY A 109 -12.96 -12.19 15.15
C GLY A 109 -14.23 -11.33 15.04
N ALA A 110 -14.15 -10.20 14.36
CA ALA A 110 -15.17 -9.18 14.27
C ALA A 110 -15.12 -8.54 12.87
N LEU A 111 -16.04 -9.04 12.03
CA LEU A 111 -16.78 -8.40 10.93
C LEU A 111 -15.98 -7.60 9.89
#